data_AF-A0AAX1XS87-F1
#
_entry.id   AF-A0AAX1XS87-F1
#
_cell.length_a   1.000
_cell.length_b   1.000
_cell.length_c   1.000
_cell.angle_alpha   90.00
_cell.angle_beta   90.00
_cell.angle_gamma   90.00
#
_symmetry.space_group_name_H-M   'P 1'
#
loop_
_entity.id
_entity.type
_entity.pdbx_description
1 polymer ?
#
loop_
_entity_poly.entity_id
_entity_poly.type
_entity_poly.pdbx_seq_one_letter_code
_entity_poly.pdbx_strand_id
1 'polypeptide(L)'
;MQSSKQARQSTDANQLLSELAVHALLHLHFKIHASSDGLSLKERNDLLQKWLKPKLKSNRYKLIKKPLKSLTQQAKGENGNLEALLERCVGADKPSNPQPDLDSYLLLINEIEKKLGTTVLLSRPEDVDLSHDQHGCLLCVLSENLNQHFDDNNALIAPISMLFRGPMSQRSLFLGSIYASGTFNYEVQYQDDQFVRITLELA
;
A
#
# COMPACT_ATOMS: atom_id res chain seq x y z
N MET A 1 5.10 14.13 -25.10
CA MET A 1 3.66 13.79 -25.17
C MET A 1 3.37 12.32 -25.54
N GLN A 2 4.36 11.50 -25.90
CA GLN A 2 4.14 10.07 -26.21
C GLN A 2 4.13 9.15 -24.96
N SER A 3 4.93 9.46 -23.91
CA SER A 3 4.99 8.64 -22.68
C SER A 3 3.68 8.60 -21.88
N SER A 4 2.90 9.68 -21.88
CA SER A 4 1.63 9.75 -21.12
C SER A 4 0.49 8.93 -21.73
N LYS A 5 0.52 8.66 -23.05
CA LYS A 5 -0.45 7.77 -23.70
C LYS A 5 -0.14 6.30 -23.48
N GLN A 6 1.15 5.96 -23.44
CA GLN A 6 1.61 4.59 -23.19
C GLN A 6 1.35 4.16 -21.74
N ALA A 7 1.56 5.06 -20.77
CA ALA A 7 1.24 4.84 -19.36
C ALA A 7 -0.26 4.61 -19.12
N ARG A 8 -1.14 5.40 -19.75
CA ARG A 8 -2.60 5.23 -19.63
C ARG A 8 -3.08 3.89 -20.22
N GLN A 9 -2.57 3.50 -21.39
CA GLN A 9 -2.92 2.21 -21.98
C GLN A 9 -2.44 1.02 -21.15
N SER A 10 -1.30 1.11 -20.45
CA SER A 10 -0.88 0.08 -19.50
C SER A 10 -1.76 0.02 -18.26
N THR A 11 -2.21 1.18 -17.74
CA THR A 11 -3.14 1.23 -16.61
C THR A 11 -4.49 0.62 -16.97
N ASP A 12 -5.05 0.97 -18.14
CA ASP A 12 -6.32 0.42 -18.62
C ASP A 12 -6.23 -1.11 -18.85
N ALA A 13 -5.10 -1.59 -19.36
CA ALA A 13 -4.85 -3.02 -19.56
C ALA A 13 -4.70 -3.78 -18.22
N ASN A 14 -4.05 -3.17 -17.23
CA ASN A 14 -3.90 -3.76 -15.89
C ASN A 14 -5.23 -3.82 -15.16
N GLN A 15 -6.02 -2.74 -15.20
CA GLN A 15 -7.37 -2.71 -14.61
C GLN A 15 -8.29 -3.77 -15.26
N LEU A 16 -8.27 -3.89 -16.59
CA LEU A 16 -9.06 -4.92 -17.29
C LEU A 16 -8.61 -6.35 -16.94
N LEU A 17 -7.32 -6.55 -16.67
CA LEU A 17 -6.78 -7.84 -16.25
C LEU A 17 -7.17 -8.16 -14.81
N SER A 18 -7.05 -7.18 -13.92
CA SER A 18 -7.43 -7.25 -12.50
C SER A 18 -8.93 -7.54 -12.36
N GLU A 19 -9.78 -6.78 -13.05
CA GLU A 19 -11.23 -7.01 -13.09
C GLU A 19 -11.58 -8.41 -13.61
N LEU A 20 -10.91 -8.88 -14.67
CA LEU A 20 -11.13 -10.23 -15.20
C LEU A 20 -10.67 -11.30 -14.21
N ALA A 21 -9.56 -11.09 -13.51
CA ALA A 21 -9.04 -12.00 -12.51
C ALA A 21 -9.96 -12.09 -11.29
N VAL A 22 -10.50 -10.96 -10.80
CA VAL A 22 -11.52 -10.92 -9.74
C VAL A 22 -12.74 -11.74 -10.13
N HIS A 23 -13.28 -11.52 -11.35
CA HIS A 23 -14.44 -12.28 -11.82
C HIS A 23 -14.17 -13.78 -11.96
N ALA A 24 -12.96 -14.16 -12.38
CA ALA A 24 -12.56 -15.56 -12.49
C ALA A 24 -12.45 -16.23 -11.11
N LEU A 25 -11.85 -15.55 -10.13
CA LEU A 25 -11.73 -16.02 -8.76
C LEU A 25 -13.10 -16.11 -8.08
N LEU A 26 -13.96 -15.11 -8.23
CA LEU A 26 -15.35 -15.16 -7.73
C LEU A 26 -16.11 -16.37 -8.28
N HIS A 27 -15.99 -16.62 -9.60
CA HIS A 27 -16.61 -17.81 -10.21
C HIS A 27 -16.07 -19.11 -9.61
N LEU A 28 -14.76 -19.18 -9.33
CA LEU A 28 -14.15 -20.33 -8.68
C LEU A 28 -14.67 -20.50 -7.24
N HIS A 29 -14.67 -19.44 -6.42
CA HIS A 29 -15.15 -19.48 -5.04
C HIS A 29 -16.62 -19.88 -4.95
N PHE A 30 -17.49 -19.35 -5.83
CA PHE A 30 -18.89 -19.79 -5.88
C PHE A 30 -19.01 -21.27 -6.23
N LYS A 31 -18.16 -21.80 -7.11
CA LYS A 31 -18.13 -23.23 -7.43
C LYS A 31 -17.57 -24.10 -6.30
N ILE A 32 -16.55 -23.61 -5.58
CA ILE A 32 -16.04 -24.27 -4.37
C ILE A 32 -17.14 -24.34 -3.31
N HIS A 33 -17.83 -23.22 -3.05
CA HIS A 33 -18.93 -23.18 -2.07
C HIS A 33 -20.14 -24.01 -2.47
N ALA A 34 -20.43 -24.13 -3.78
CA ALA A 34 -21.53 -24.97 -4.27
C ALA A 34 -21.18 -26.46 -4.29
N SER A 35 -19.90 -26.82 -4.28
CA SER A 35 -19.43 -28.22 -4.23
C SER A 35 -19.27 -28.65 -2.78
N SER A 36 -19.96 -29.72 -2.38
CA SER A 36 -19.85 -30.29 -1.02
C SER A 36 -18.57 -31.09 -0.80
N ASP A 37 -17.95 -31.59 -1.88
CA ASP A 37 -16.61 -32.19 -1.88
C ASP A 37 -15.58 -31.13 -2.28
N GLY A 38 -14.52 -30.99 -1.48
CA GLY A 38 -13.46 -30.01 -1.74
C GLY A 38 -12.80 -30.23 -3.11
N LEU A 39 -12.75 -29.18 -3.93
CA LEU A 39 -12.15 -29.23 -5.27
C LEU A 39 -10.63 -29.33 -5.18
N SER A 40 -10.05 -30.31 -5.87
CA SER A 40 -8.60 -30.45 -6.03
C SER A 40 -8.02 -29.33 -6.90
N LEU A 41 -6.72 -29.04 -6.75
CA LEU A 41 -6.02 -28.00 -7.53
C LEU A 41 -6.18 -28.19 -9.05
N LYS A 42 -6.21 -29.43 -9.53
CA LYS A 42 -6.42 -29.74 -10.96
C LYS A 42 -7.82 -29.35 -11.43
N GLU A 43 -8.84 -29.60 -10.60
CA GLU A 43 -10.23 -29.24 -10.93
C GLU A 43 -10.45 -27.73 -10.90
N ARG A 44 -9.86 -27.03 -9.92
CA ARG A 44 -9.87 -25.56 -9.86
C ARG A 44 -9.24 -24.94 -11.10
N ASN A 45 -8.08 -25.45 -11.50
CA ASN A 45 -7.39 -25.03 -12.71
C ASN A 45 -8.21 -25.31 -13.98
N ASP A 46 -8.85 -26.46 -14.10
CA ASP A 46 -9.68 -26.80 -15.26
C ASP A 46 -10.94 -25.91 -15.35
N LEU A 47 -11.60 -25.63 -14.22
CA LEU A 47 -12.73 -24.71 -14.13
C LEU A 47 -12.34 -23.30 -14.59
N LEU A 48 -11.22 -22.78 -14.07
CA LEU A 48 -10.69 -21.48 -14.47
C LEU A 48 -10.31 -21.45 -15.96
N GLN A 49 -9.67 -22.50 -16.49
CA GLN A 49 -9.34 -22.58 -17.91
C GLN A 49 -10.60 -22.62 -18.80
N LYS A 50 -11.63 -23.38 -18.40
CA LYS A 50 -12.92 -23.42 -19.10
C LYS A 50 -13.59 -22.04 -19.11
N TRP A 51 -13.49 -21.29 -18.01
CA TRP A 51 -14.05 -19.94 -17.91
C TRP A 51 -13.27 -18.89 -18.73
N LEU A 52 -11.92 -18.99 -18.79
CA LEU A 52 -11.06 -18.03 -19.49
C LEU A 52 -11.03 -18.24 -21.02
N LYS A 53 -11.19 -19.48 -21.52
CA LYS A 53 -11.22 -19.80 -22.96
C LYS A 53 -12.20 -18.97 -23.80
N PRO A 54 -13.49 -18.80 -23.43
CA PRO A 54 -14.41 -17.96 -24.19
C PRO A 54 -14.06 -16.46 -24.08
N LYS A 55 -13.49 -16.02 -22.96
CA LYS A 55 -13.08 -14.62 -22.75
C LYS A 55 -11.87 -14.25 -23.62
N LEU A 56 -10.92 -15.16 -23.84
CA LEU A 56 -9.80 -14.98 -24.79
C LEU A 56 -10.22 -14.73 -26.24
N LYS A 57 -11.44 -15.15 -26.63
CA LYS A 57 -11.99 -14.96 -27.97
C LYS A 57 -12.74 -13.64 -28.13
N SER A 58 -13.09 -12.96 -27.03
CA SER A 58 -13.85 -11.71 -27.08
C SER A 58 -12.96 -10.53 -27.45
N ASN A 59 -13.52 -9.64 -28.28
CA ASN A 59 -12.86 -8.42 -28.77
C ASN A 59 -12.53 -7.44 -27.63
N ARG A 60 -13.27 -7.51 -26.53
CA ARG A 60 -13.08 -6.69 -25.32
C ARG A 60 -11.70 -6.90 -24.68
N TYR A 61 -11.15 -8.11 -24.78
CA TYR A 61 -9.90 -8.48 -24.10
C TYR A 61 -8.69 -8.53 -25.04
N LYS A 62 -8.76 -7.87 -26.20
CA LYS A 62 -7.63 -7.79 -27.15
C LYS A 62 -6.35 -7.25 -26.51
N LEU A 63 -6.48 -6.25 -25.63
CA LEU A 63 -5.36 -5.61 -24.93
C LEU A 63 -4.67 -6.58 -23.95
N ILE A 64 -5.43 -7.43 -23.27
CA ILE A 64 -4.91 -8.38 -22.27
C ILE A 64 -4.71 -9.80 -22.82
N LYS A 65 -4.90 -10.01 -24.13
CA LYS A 65 -4.84 -11.35 -24.75
C LYS A 65 -3.46 -12.02 -24.63
N LYS A 66 -2.39 -11.22 -24.71
CA LYS A 66 -1.01 -11.69 -24.53
C LYS A 66 -0.73 -12.12 -23.08
N PRO A 67 -0.96 -11.28 -22.05
CA PRO A 67 -0.74 -11.69 -20.66
C PRO A 67 -1.66 -12.85 -20.25
N LEU A 68 -2.92 -12.86 -20.67
CA LEU A 68 -3.85 -13.94 -20.33
C LEU A 68 -3.43 -15.30 -20.93
N LYS A 69 -2.92 -15.31 -22.17
CA LYS A 69 -2.34 -16.53 -22.76
C LYS A 69 -1.14 -17.03 -21.97
N SER A 70 -0.25 -16.12 -21.55
CA SER A 70 0.90 -16.46 -20.71
C SER A 70 0.47 -17.07 -19.38
N LEU A 71 -0.51 -16.49 -18.70
CA LEU A 71 -1.07 -17.04 -17.45
C LEU A 71 -1.67 -18.44 -17.65
N THR A 72 -2.45 -18.65 -18.70
CA THR A 72 -3.01 -19.98 -19.00
C THR A 72 -1.96 -21.02 -19.41
N GLN A 73 -0.80 -20.58 -19.93
CA GLN A 73 0.31 -21.45 -20.28
C GLN A 73 1.15 -21.81 -19.05
N GLN A 74 1.40 -20.84 -18.16
CA GLN A 74 2.09 -21.06 -16.88
C GLN A 74 1.30 -22.01 -15.97
N ALA A 75 -0.04 -21.90 -15.97
CA ALA A 75 -0.93 -22.81 -15.25
C ALA A 75 -0.98 -24.25 -15.83
N LYS A 76 -0.44 -24.49 -17.02
CA LYS A 76 -0.36 -25.84 -17.61
C LYS A 76 0.93 -26.59 -17.22
N GLY A 77 1.89 -25.92 -16.57
CA GLY A 77 3.06 -26.60 -16.01
C GLY A 77 2.66 -27.54 -14.87
N GLU A 78 3.48 -28.57 -14.59
CA GLU A 78 3.17 -29.64 -13.62
C GLU A 78 2.85 -29.15 -12.19
N ASN A 79 3.20 -27.91 -11.84
CA ASN A 79 2.88 -27.23 -10.57
C ASN A 79 2.18 -25.87 -10.73
N GLY A 80 1.61 -25.58 -11.89
CA GLY A 80 1.00 -24.28 -12.18
C GLY A 80 -0.32 -24.07 -11.45
N ASN A 81 -0.35 -23.27 -10.38
CA ASN A 81 -1.59 -22.87 -9.73
C ASN A 81 -2.19 -21.62 -10.40
N LEU A 82 -3.27 -21.80 -11.18
CA LEU A 82 -3.92 -20.69 -11.89
C LEU A 82 -4.65 -19.74 -10.94
N GLU A 83 -5.12 -20.24 -9.80
CA GLU A 83 -5.74 -19.43 -8.72
C GLU A 83 -4.71 -18.43 -8.19
N ALA A 84 -3.55 -18.90 -7.75
CA ALA A 84 -2.46 -18.05 -7.24
C ALA A 84 -1.94 -17.04 -8.28
N LEU A 85 -1.89 -17.43 -9.55
CA LEU A 85 -1.51 -16.52 -10.64
C LEU A 85 -2.54 -15.41 -10.86
N LEU A 86 -3.84 -15.73 -10.74
CA LEU A 86 -4.91 -14.74 -10.86
C LEU A 86 -4.98 -13.84 -9.63
N GLU A 87 -4.78 -14.37 -8.42
CA GLU A 87 -4.68 -13.58 -7.18
C GLU A 87 -3.56 -12.54 -7.28
N ARG A 88 -2.41 -12.93 -7.82
CA ARG A 88 -1.30 -12.00 -8.09
C ARG A 88 -1.66 -10.92 -9.11
N CYS A 89 -2.54 -11.20 -10.06
CA CYS A 89 -3.03 -10.20 -11.01
C CYS A 89 -4.05 -9.23 -10.38
N VAL A 90 -4.89 -9.70 -9.45
CA VAL A 90 -5.79 -8.83 -8.67
C VAL A 90 -4.99 -7.90 -7.76
N GLY A 91 -3.86 -8.39 -7.21
CA GLY A 91 -2.94 -7.60 -6.42
C GLY A 91 -1.99 -6.71 -7.21
N ALA A 92 -1.94 -6.79 -8.55
CA ALA A 92 -1.01 -6.00 -9.37
C ALA A 92 -1.39 -4.51 -9.49
N ASP A 93 -2.61 -4.14 -9.08
CA ASP A 93 -3.00 -2.73 -8.87
C ASP A 93 -2.53 -2.19 -7.51
N LYS A 94 -2.09 -3.04 -6.58
CA LYS A 94 -1.20 -2.58 -5.51
C LYS A 94 0.18 -2.46 -6.12
N PRO A 95 0.87 -1.31 -5.99
CA PRO A 95 2.24 -1.19 -6.46
C PRO A 95 3.03 -2.35 -5.87
N SER A 96 3.46 -3.28 -6.74
CA SER A 96 4.19 -4.50 -6.38
C SER A 96 5.67 -4.21 -6.08
N ASN A 97 5.84 -3.12 -5.33
CA ASN A 97 6.95 -2.69 -4.51
C ASN A 97 6.29 -1.59 -3.66
N PRO A 98 5.73 -1.90 -2.48
CA PRO A 98 5.74 -0.87 -1.46
C PRO A 98 7.21 -0.53 -1.32
N GLN A 99 7.59 0.69 -1.68
CA GLN A 99 8.77 1.25 -1.06
C GLN A 99 8.60 0.96 0.44
N PRO A 100 9.55 0.26 1.09
CA PRO A 100 9.45 -0.06 2.50
C PRO A 100 8.80 1.08 3.26
N ASP A 101 7.78 0.79 4.08
CA ASP A 101 7.08 1.85 4.80
C ASP A 101 8.08 2.66 5.65
N LEU A 102 9.17 2.02 6.09
CA LEU A 102 10.33 2.68 6.67
C LEU A 102 10.98 3.72 5.75
N ASP A 103 11.26 3.39 4.49
CA ASP A 103 11.86 4.33 3.54
C ASP A 103 10.90 5.50 3.27
N SER A 104 9.61 5.22 3.14
CA SER A 104 8.57 6.24 2.97
C SER A 104 8.46 7.15 4.20
N TYR A 105 8.56 6.56 5.40
CA TYR A 105 8.61 7.27 6.67
C TYR A 105 9.85 8.17 6.76
N LEU A 106 11.04 7.65 6.42
CA LEU A 106 12.28 8.42 6.42
C LEU A 106 12.23 9.59 5.44
N LEU A 107 11.62 9.40 4.26
CA LEU A 107 11.39 10.51 3.33
C LEU A 107 10.44 11.57 3.90
N LEU A 108 9.35 11.15 4.54
CA LEU A 108 8.41 12.05 5.19
C LEU A 108 9.09 12.89 6.27
N ILE A 109 9.87 12.24 7.15
CA ILE A 109 10.63 12.91 8.20
C ILE A 109 11.62 13.91 7.60
N ASN A 110 12.41 13.51 6.61
CA ASN A 110 13.35 14.42 5.93
C ASN A 110 12.66 15.64 5.30
N GLU A 111 11.49 15.48 4.70
CA GLU A 111 10.70 16.58 4.14
C GLU A 111 10.18 17.52 5.22
N ILE A 112 9.72 16.97 6.35
CA ILE A 112 9.26 17.74 7.49
C ILE A 112 10.43 18.54 8.10
N GLU A 113 11.58 17.91 8.32
CA GLU A 113 12.79 18.55 8.85
C GLU A 113 13.25 19.70 7.95
N LYS A 114 13.28 19.50 6.63
CA LYS A 114 13.63 20.55 5.66
C LYS A 114 12.67 21.74 5.70
N LYS A 115 11.37 21.49 5.85
CA LYS A 115 10.34 22.55 5.86
C LYS A 115 10.28 23.31 7.17
N LEU A 116 10.43 22.60 8.29
CA LEU A 116 10.42 23.20 9.62
C LEU A 116 11.78 23.80 9.99
N GLY A 117 12.86 23.36 9.34
CA GLY A 117 14.23 23.72 9.71
C GLY A 117 14.64 23.15 11.07
N THR A 118 13.96 22.10 11.53
CA THR A 118 14.21 21.46 12.83
C THR A 118 14.54 19.99 12.64
N THR A 119 15.07 19.33 13.67
CA THR A 119 15.39 17.90 13.65
C THR A 119 14.34 17.13 14.43
N VAL A 120 13.92 15.96 13.92
CA VAL A 120 12.98 15.09 14.63
C VAL A 120 13.71 14.31 15.69
N LEU A 121 13.28 14.47 16.93
CA LEU A 121 13.85 13.76 18.07
C LEU A 121 13.10 12.47 18.34
N LEU A 122 13.81 11.43 18.76
CA LEU A 122 13.20 10.21 19.30
C LEU A 122 13.30 10.28 20.82
N SER A 123 12.16 10.27 21.51
CA SER A 123 12.15 10.22 22.98
C SER A 123 10.97 9.42 23.51
N ARG A 124 11.10 8.93 24.73
CA ARG A 124 10.00 8.28 25.44
C ARG A 124 9.00 9.32 25.89
N PRO A 125 7.69 9.00 25.97
CA PRO A 125 6.67 9.94 26.44
C PRO A 125 6.99 10.58 27.81
N GLU A 126 7.66 9.83 28.69
CA GLU A 126 8.05 10.24 30.04
C GLU A 126 9.33 11.12 30.10
N ASP A 127 10.20 11.00 29.09
CA ASP A 127 11.51 11.68 29.03
C ASP A 127 11.55 12.80 27.98
N VAL A 128 10.39 13.23 27.46
CA VAL A 128 10.35 14.31 26.47
C VAL A 128 10.78 15.61 27.15
N ASP A 129 11.88 16.18 26.66
CA ASP A 129 12.26 17.55 27.01
C ASP A 129 11.33 18.55 26.29
N LEU A 130 10.23 18.88 26.95
CA LEU A 130 9.26 19.87 26.47
C LEU A 130 9.83 21.30 26.41
N SER A 131 10.98 21.54 27.08
CA SER A 131 11.68 22.82 27.05
C SER A 131 12.64 22.94 25.86
N HIS A 132 12.84 21.86 25.11
CA HIS A 132 13.65 21.86 23.92
C HIS A 132 13.01 22.74 22.83
N ASP A 133 13.76 23.73 22.37
CA ASP A 133 13.33 24.69 21.36
C ASP A 133 14.41 24.83 20.30
N GLN A 134 14.24 24.09 19.20
CA GLN A 134 15.11 24.18 18.04
C GLN A 134 14.34 24.88 16.92
N HIS A 135 14.72 26.13 16.64
CA HIS A 135 14.09 26.98 15.62
C HIS A 135 12.60 27.32 15.88
N GLY A 136 12.17 27.44 17.13
CA GLY A 136 10.81 27.84 17.50
C GLY A 136 9.80 26.69 17.53
N CYS A 137 10.26 25.45 17.35
CA CYS A 137 9.44 24.26 17.50
C CYS A 137 10.17 23.07 18.11
N LEU A 138 9.37 22.11 18.57
CA LEU A 138 9.77 20.79 18.98
C LEU A 138 9.01 19.78 18.12
N LEU A 139 9.69 18.81 17.53
CA LEU A 139 9.04 17.68 16.89
C LEU A 139 9.69 16.39 17.41
N CYS A 140 8.90 15.61 18.14
CA CYS A 140 9.34 14.38 18.80
C CYS A 140 8.50 13.19 18.37
N VAL A 141 9.15 12.09 18.04
CA VAL A 141 8.55 10.77 17.92
C VAL A 141 8.54 10.13 19.31
N LEU A 142 7.34 9.82 19.79
CA LEU A 142 7.08 9.24 21.09
C LEU A 142 7.19 7.71 21.03
N SER A 143 8.42 7.20 21.01
CA SER A 143 8.69 5.77 20.97
C SER A 143 9.99 5.43 21.69
N GLU A 144 10.03 4.30 22.39
CA GLU A 144 11.27 3.78 22.97
C GLU A 144 12.24 3.29 21.90
N ASN A 145 11.70 2.66 20.85
CA ASN A 145 12.46 2.09 19.75
C ASN A 145 11.65 2.22 18.45
N LEU A 146 12.19 2.95 17.48
CA LEU A 146 11.52 3.13 16.19
C LEU A 146 11.36 1.80 15.44
N ASN A 147 12.33 0.88 15.61
CA ASN A 147 12.31 -0.44 14.97
C ASN A 147 11.16 -1.34 15.42
N GLN A 148 10.50 -1.08 16.56
CA GLN A 148 9.34 -1.87 17.00
C GLN A 148 8.07 -1.59 16.18
N HIS A 149 8.06 -0.47 15.44
CA HIS A 149 6.94 -0.08 14.59
C HIS A 149 7.01 -0.72 13.20
N PHE A 150 8.13 -1.37 12.86
CA PHE A 150 8.36 -1.99 11.55
C PHE A 150 8.65 -3.50 11.70
N ASP A 151 8.22 -4.30 10.74
CA ASP A 151 8.57 -5.72 10.67
C ASP A 151 9.92 -5.97 9.97
N ASP A 152 10.31 -7.24 9.85
CA ASP A 152 11.53 -7.67 9.15
C ASP A 152 11.54 -7.31 7.65
N ASN A 153 10.38 -6.96 7.08
CA ASN A 153 10.24 -6.49 5.70
C ASN A 153 10.13 -4.97 5.61
N ASN A 154 10.41 -4.24 6.72
CA ASN A 154 10.29 -2.80 6.84
C ASN A 154 8.87 -2.25 6.56
N ALA A 155 7.84 -3.07 6.76
CA ALA A 155 6.44 -2.68 6.69
C ALA A 155 5.98 -2.16 8.07
N LEU A 156 5.11 -1.16 8.09
CA LEU A 156 4.61 -0.56 9.31
C LEU A 156 3.59 -1.51 9.97
N ILE A 157 3.93 -2.02 11.16
CA ILE A 157 3.08 -2.93 11.94
C ILE A 157 2.39 -2.26 13.12
N ALA A 158 2.89 -1.10 13.57
CA ALA A 158 2.32 -0.35 14.66
C ALA A 158 2.30 1.16 14.35
N PRO A 159 1.28 1.88 14.83
CA PRO A 159 1.17 3.31 14.61
C PRO A 159 2.25 4.10 15.36
N ILE A 160 2.77 5.16 14.73
CA ILE A 160 3.84 5.98 15.30
C ILE A 160 3.24 7.24 15.92
N SER A 161 3.37 7.40 17.24
CA SER A 161 2.92 8.62 17.93
C SER A 161 3.96 9.73 17.80
N MET A 162 3.52 10.94 17.46
CA MET A 162 4.36 12.13 17.35
C MET A 162 3.79 13.29 18.16
N LEU A 163 4.66 14.07 18.76
CA LEU A 163 4.36 15.30 19.48
C LEU A 163 5.03 16.47 18.75
N PHE A 164 4.25 17.47 18.40
CA PHE A 164 4.72 18.73 17.87
C PHE A 164 4.41 19.84 18.88
N ARG A 165 5.36 20.73 19.12
CA ARG A 165 5.18 22.02 19.81
C ARG A 165 5.62 23.13 18.88
N GLY A 166 4.83 24.18 18.71
CA GLY A 166 5.26 25.32 17.92
C GLY A 166 4.11 26.22 17.46
N PRO A 167 4.42 27.31 16.75
CA PRO A 167 3.42 28.24 16.27
C PRO A 167 2.50 27.60 15.21
N MET A 168 1.28 28.12 15.11
CA MET A 168 0.23 27.61 14.20
C MET A 168 0.70 27.49 12.74
N SER A 169 1.57 28.40 12.28
CA SER A 169 2.14 28.36 10.93
C SER A 169 2.98 27.10 10.68
N GLN A 170 3.90 26.78 11.60
CA GLN A 170 4.75 25.60 11.53
C GLN A 170 3.94 24.31 11.73
N ARG A 171 2.96 24.34 12.63
CA ARG A 171 2.02 23.23 12.80
C ARG A 171 1.28 22.91 11.50
N SER A 172 0.85 23.93 10.78
CA SER A 172 0.16 23.77 9.49
C SER A 172 1.09 23.17 8.43
N LEU A 173 2.38 23.54 8.42
CA LEU A 173 3.39 22.94 7.54
C LEU A 173 3.66 21.47 7.88
N PHE A 174 3.72 21.13 9.17
CA PHE A 174 3.88 19.76 9.65
C PHE A 174 2.71 18.86 9.18
N LEU A 175 1.48 19.21 9.55
CA LEU A 175 0.29 18.44 9.19
C LEU A 175 0.06 18.42 7.67
N GLY A 176 0.32 19.55 7.00
CA GLY A 176 0.23 19.65 5.55
C GLY A 176 1.25 18.78 4.81
N SER A 177 2.44 18.55 5.39
CA SER A 177 3.45 17.66 4.80
C SER A 177 3.05 16.19 4.88
N ILE A 178 2.44 15.78 6.00
CA ILE A 178 1.89 14.43 6.14
C ILE A 178 0.77 14.22 5.13
N TYR A 179 -0.19 15.16 5.06
CA TYR A 179 -1.30 15.09 4.11
C TYR A 179 -0.81 15.05 2.64
N ALA A 180 0.20 15.85 2.29
CA ALA A 180 0.76 15.89 0.94
C ALA A 180 1.53 14.62 0.56
N SER A 181 2.03 13.85 1.53
CA SER A 181 2.76 12.60 1.27
C SER A 181 1.86 11.52 0.68
N GLY A 182 0.56 11.54 0.98
CA GLY A 182 -0.43 10.57 0.52
C GLY A 182 -0.16 9.10 0.92
N THR A 183 0.89 8.87 1.72
CA THR A 183 1.33 7.53 2.13
C THR A 183 0.88 7.20 3.55
N PHE A 184 0.81 8.23 4.40
CA PHE A 184 0.40 8.11 5.79
C PHE A 184 -0.77 9.04 6.07
N ASN A 185 -1.73 8.53 6.85
CA ASN A 185 -2.76 9.32 7.50
C ASN A 185 -2.32 9.67 8.93
N TYR A 186 -2.94 10.70 9.49
CA TYR A 186 -2.74 11.03 10.90
C TYR A 186 -4.07 11.19 11.62
N GLU A 187 -4.11 10.72 12.87
CA GLU A 187 -5.20 10.97 13.80
C GLU A 187 -4.71 11.92 14.90
N VAL A 188 -5.48 12.98 15.18
CA VAL A 188 -5.15 13.92 16.25
C VAL A 188 -5.64 13.37 17.58
N GLN A 189 -4.70 12.98 18.44
CA GLN A 189 -4.99 12.45 19.77
C GLN A 189 -5.18 13.58 20.80
N TYR A 190 -4.42 14.66 20.65
CA TYR A 190 -4.50 15.82 21.53
C TYR A 190 -4.10 17.08 20.79
N GLN A 191 -4.74 18.20 21.13
CA GLN A 191 -4.43 19.51 20.57
C GLN A 191 -4.74 20.60 21.60
N ASP A 192 -3.79 21.50 21.79
CA ASP A 192 -3.99 22.78 22.47
C ASP A 192 -3.35 23.93 21.65
N ASP A 193 -3.17 25.09 22.30
CA ASP A 193 -2.64 26.31 21.68
C ASP A 193 -1.17 26.19 21.26
N GLN A 194 -0.40 25.29 21.88
CA GLN A 194 1.05 25.14 21.64
C GLN A 194 1.46 23.74 21.19
N PHE A 195 0.72 22.70 21.58
CA PHE A 195 1.02 21.30 21.40
C PHE A 195 -0.01 20.63 20.50
N VAL A 196 0.48 19.72 19.66
CA VAL A 196 -0.34 18.75 18.95
C VAL A 196 0.28 17.38 19.09
N ARG A 197 -0.52 16.39 19.49
CA ARG A 197 -0.14 14.99 19.47
C ARG A 197 -0.93 14.30 18.38
N ILE A 198 -0.23 13.64 17.50
CA ILE A 198 -0.82 12.81 16.45
C ILE A 198 -0.34 11.37 16.55
N THR A 199 -1.11 10.51 15.91
CA THR A 199 -0.74 9.13 15.63
C THR A 199 -0.68 8.97 14.12
N LEU A 200 0.45 8.48 13.60
CA LEU A 200 0.69 8.24 12.19
C LEU A 200 0.34 6.79 11.84
N GLU A 201 -0.51 6.60 10.84
CA GLU A 201 -0.98 5.29 10.35
C GLU A 201 -0.87 5.22 8.82
N LEU A 202 -0.84 4.02 8.25
CA LEU A 202 -0.87 3.85 6.80
C LEU A 202 -2.22 4.34 6.23
N ALA A 203 -2.16 5.01 5.09
CA ALA A 203 -3.33 5.64 4.47
C ALA A 203 -4.30 4.68 3.78
#